data_AF-A0A256Z671-F1
#
_entry.id   AF-A0A256Z671-F1
#
_cell.length_a   1.000
_cell.length_b   1.000
_cell.length_c   1.000
_cell.angle_alpha   90.00
_cell.angle_beta   90.00
_cell.angle_gamma   90.00
#
_symmetry.space_group_name_H-M   'P 1'
#
loop_
_entity.id
_entity.type
_entity.pdbx_description
1 polymer ?
#
loop_
_entity_poly.entity_id
_entity_poly.type
_entity_poly.pdbx_seq_one_letter_code
_entity_poly.pdbx_strand_id
1 'polypeptide(L)'
;MQVVGNDEVINESVVSTLFGRVQYDVESLISKALNLADDILVTISASQVLRDVGEHEAFTDLLKLVKYLVSEFVMTLSVGSYVNGLASEISELMSRKLRFSSVDENVLRDFLIELIYLRGRIAEGSVSCRDVDALVRMMSHVFGIDIGGSRVLKRILKSCNPGLALQAGLLSLILFVGGIDGVNYV
;
A
#
# COMPACT_ATOMS: atom_id res chain seq x y z
N MET A 1 -48.83 29.85 -24.80
CA MET A 1 -47.54 29.13 -24.82
C MET A 1 -46.68 29.70 -23.71
N GLN A 2 -46.63 29.04 -22.55
CA GLN A 2 -45.67 29.35 -21.50
C GLN A 2 -44.50 28.39 -21.66
N VAL A 3 -43.33 28.94 -21.92
CA VAL A 3 -42.07 28.21 -21.90
C VAL A 3 -41.62 28.16 -20.44
N VAL A 4 -41.73 26.98 -19.83
CA VAL A 4 -41.17 26.70 -18.51
C VAL A 4 -39.68 26.46 -18.72
N GLY A 5 -38.86 27.43 -18.33
CA GLY A 5 -37.42 27.24 -18.19
C GLY A 5 -37.14 26.50 -16.89
N ASN A 6 -36.78 25.23 -16.99
CA ASN A 6 -36.16 24.47 -15.90
C ASN A 6 -34.66 24.80 -15.91
N ASP A 7 -34.27 25.88 -15.23
CA ASP A 7 -32.91 25.98 -14.73
C ASP A 7 -32.82 25.12 -13.47
N GLU A 8 -32.14 23.98 -13.59
CA GLU A 8 -31.71 23.17 -12.45
C GLU A 8 -30.82 24.02 -11.56
N VAL A 9 -31.40 24.60 -10.52
CA VAL A 9 -30.67 25.18 -9.40
C VAL A 9 -29.98 24.04 -8.67
N ILE A 10 -28.77 23.67 -9.11
CA ILE A 10 -27.89 22.78 -8.38
C ILE A 10 -27.56 23.48 -7.06
N ASN A 11 -28.18 22.99 -5.99
CA ASN A 11 -28.13 23.57 -4.66
C ASN A 11 -26.69 23.45 -4.11
N GLU A 12 -25.95 24.57 -4.03
CA GLU A 12 -24.56 24.66 -3.55
C GLU A 12 -24.36 24.02 -2.15
N SER A 13 -25.43 23.90 -1.35
CA SER A 13 -25.39 23.21 -0.04
C SER A 13 -25.24 21.69 -0.16
N VAL A 14 -25.79 21.08 -1.21
CA VAL A 14 -25.67 19.63 -1.47
C VAL A 14 -24.26 19.31 -1.94
N VAL A 15 -23.71 20.18 -2.80
CA VAL A 15 -22.34 20.09 -3.32
C VAL A 15 -21.34 20.20 -2.16
N SER A 16 -21.44 21.22 -1.31
CA SER A 16 -20.57 21.39 -0.13
C SER A 16 -20.71 20.25 0.90
N THR A 17 -21.90 19.70 1.09
CA THR A 17 -22.10 18.54 2.00
C THR A 17 -21.48 17.26 1.44
N LEU A 18 -21.56 17.04 0.13
CA LEU A 18 -20.94 15.88 -0.53
C LEU A 18 -19.42 16.00 -0.51
N PHE A 19 -18.86 17.16 -0.83
CA PHE A 19 -17.41 17.40 -0.76
C PHE A 19 -16.89 17.31 0.68
N GLY A 20 -17.61 17.86 1.66
CA GLY A 20 -17.24 17.75 3.07
C GLY A 20 -17.26 16.31 3.60
N ARG A 21 -18.23 15.48 3.16
CA ARG A 21 -18.28 14.05 3.51
C ARG A 21 -17.16 13.24 2.87
N VAL A 22 -16.85 13.50 1.60
CA VAL A 22 -15.74 12.84 0.89
C VAL A 22 -14.40 13.21 1.55
N GLN A 23 -14.22 14.48 1.93
CA GLN A 23 -12.99 14.93 2.59
C GLN A 23 -12.83 14.32 3.99
N TYR A 24 -13.89 14.26 4.79
CA TYR A 24 -13.88 13.62 6.11
C TYR A 24 -13.57 12.11 6.03
N ASP A 25 -14.09 11.42 5.00
CA ASP A 25 -13.82 10.00 4.78
C ASP A 25 -12.36 9.74 4.42
N VAL A 26 -11.75 10.64 3.63
CA VAL A 26 -10.32 10.57 3.26
C VAL A 26 -9.42 10.84 4.47
N GLU A 27 -9.72 11.84 5.30
CA GLU A 27 -8.94 12.13 6.52
C GLU A 27 -8.98 10.96 7.51
N SER A 28 -10.16 10.38 7.74
CA SER A 28 -10.35 9.21 8.58
C SER A 28 -9.55 7.99 8.06
N LEU A 29 -9.59 7.75 6.75
CA LEU A 29 -8.84 6.68 6.10
C LEU A 29 -7.33 6.86 6.25
N ILE A 30 -6.81 8.08 6.00
CA ILE A 30 -5.38 8.39 6.13
C ILE A 30 -4.93 8.22 7.58
N SER A 31 -5.71 8.71 8.55
CA SER A 31 -5.43 8.56 9.98
C SER A 31 -5.37 7.09 10.40
N LYS A 32 -6.35 6.28 9.97
CA LYS A 32 -6.35 4.82 10.21
C LYS A 32 -5.10 4.17 9.60
N ALA A 33 -4.74 4.53 8.37
CA ALA A 33 -3.60 3.94 7.68
C ALA A 33 -2.26 4.32 8.33
N LEU A 34 -2.11 5.55 8.84
CA LEU A 34 -0.92 5.98 9.58
C LEU A 34 -0.75 5.19 10.89
N ASN A 35 -1.81 5.02 11.67
CA ASN A 35 -1.77 4.22 12.89
C ASN A 35 -1.37 2.76 12.59
N LEU A 36 -1.94 2.17 11.54
CA LEU A 36 -1.57 0.82 11.10
C LEU A 36 -0.11 0.75 10.64
N ALA A 37 0.41 1.77 9.95
CA ALA A 37 1.81 1.81 9.54
C ALA A 37 2.76 1.83 10.74
N ASP A 38 2.45 2.62 11.77
CA ASP A 38 3.22 2.65 13.01
C ASP A 38 3.16 1.30 13.74
N ASP A 39 1.98 0.70 13.88
CA ASP A 39 1.82 -0.62 14.50
C ASP A 39 2.60 -1.71 13.74
N ILE A 40 2.63 -1.65 12.41
CA ILE A 40 3.42 -2.56 11.56
C ILE A 40 4.91 -2.41 11.86
N LEU A 41 5.44 -1.17 11.88
CA LEU A 41 6.85 -0.90 12.12
C LEU A 41 7.29 -1.37 13.51
N VAL A 42 6.49 -1.04 14.54
CA VAL A 42 6.76 -1.45 15.93
C VAL A 42 6.74 -2.97 16.05
N THR A 43 5.74 -3.64 15.48
CA THR A 43 5.60 -5.09 15.58
C THR A 43 6.71 -5.82 14.82
N ILE A 44 7.11 -5.33 13.63
CA ILE A 44 8.25 -5.87 12.89
C ILE A 44 9.52 -5.72 13.71
N SER A 45 9.78 -4.54 14.27
CA SER A 45 10.98 -4.28 15.07
C SER A 45 11.03 -5.16 16.33
N ALA A 46 9.91 -5.28 17.04
CA ALA A 46 9.80 -6.17 18.20
C ALA A 46 10.02 -7.64 17.82
N SER A 47 9.49 -8.09 16.68
CA SER A 47 9.70 -9.46 16.19
C SER A 47 11.19 -9.73 15.91
N GLN A 48 11.93 -8.75 15.39
CA GLN A 48 13.37 -8.89 15.16
C GLN A 48 14.13 -9.06 16.48
N VAL A 49 13.84 -8.21 17.48
CA VAL A 49 14.46 -8.32 18.81
C VAL A 49 14.19 -9.69 19.43
N LEU A 50 12.93 -10.15 19.44
CA LEU A 50 12.56 -11.45 20.01
C LEU A 50 13.29 -12.62 19.34
N ARG A 51 13.42 -12.59 18.01
CA ARG A 51 14.19 -13.58 17.28
C ARG A 51 15.67 -13.56 17.72
N ASP A 52 16.26 -12.38 17.82
CA ASP A 52 17.68 -12.21 18.12
C ASP A 52 18.04 -12.63 19.56
N VAL A 53 17.09 -12.53 20.49
CA VAL A 53 17.25 -13.06 21.87
C VAL A 53 16.84 -14.54 22.01
N GLY A 54 16.34 -15.17 20.95
CA GLY A 54 15.98 -16.59 20.92
C GLY A 54 14.55 -16.93 21.38
N GLU A 55 13.68 -15.93 21.54
CA GLU A 55 12.28 -16.08 21.96
C GLU A 55 11.38 -16.49 20.77
N HIS A 56 11.59 -17.69 20.25
CA HIS A 56 10.99 -18.17 19.00
C HIS A 56 9.46 -18.28 19.00
N GLU A 57 8.84 -18.62 20.14
CA GLU A 57 7.38 -18.71 20.26
C GLU A 57 6.74 -17.32 20.18
N ALA A 58 7.22 -16.39 21.02
CA ALA A 58 6.75 -15.00 21.03
C ALA A 58 7.02 -14.30 19.68
N PHE A 59 8.17 -14.58 19.05
CA PHE A 59 8.46 -14.15 17.69
C PHE A 59 7.39 -14.63 16.69
N THR A 60 7.02 -15.91 16.75
CA THR A 60 6.03 -16.51 15.84
C THR A 60 4.64 -15.88 16.03
N ASP A 61 4.26 -15.54 17.26
CA ASP A 61 2.99 -14.88 17.54
C ASP A 61 2.97 -13.43 17.07
N LEU A 62 4.04 -12.66 17.29
CA LEU A 62 4.16 -11.33 16.69
C LEU A 62 4.12 -11.38 15.17
N LEU A 63 4.65 -12.44 14.57
CA LEU A 63 4.63 -12.61 13.12
C LEU A 63 3.21 -12.76 12.55
N LYS A 64 2.33 -13.47 13.28
CA LYS A 64 0.90 -13.53 12.94
C LYS A 64 0.26 -12.16 13.06
N LEU A 65 0.63 -11.38 14.08
CA LEU A 65 0.14 -10.01 14.26
C LEU A 65 0.60 -9.10 13.10
N VAL A 66 1.85 -9.17 12.66
CA VAL A 66 2.33 -8.41 11.48
C VAL A 66 1.51 -8.77 10.24
N LYS A 67 1.25 -10.05 9.98
CA LYS A 67 0.40 -10.49 8.86
C LYS A 67 -1.01 -9.90 8.94
N TYR A 68 -1.59 -9.89 10.14
CA TYR A 68 -2.90 -9.28 10.37
C TYR A 68 -2.88 -7.77 10.11
N LEU A 69 -1.94 -7.03 10.69
CA LEU A 69 -1.82 -5.58 10.53
C LEU A 69 -1.59 -5.18 9.07
N VAL A 70 -0.72 -5.89 8.36
CA VAL A 70 -0.50 -5.67 6.91
C VAL A 70 -1.76 -5.96 6.10
N SER A 71 -2.54 -6.99 6.47
CA SER A 71 -3.82 -7.27 5.81
C SER A 71 -4.83 -6.14 6.02
N GLU A 72 -4.97 -5.64 7.25
CA GLU A 72 -5.81 -4.48 7.57
C GLU A 72 -5.36 -3.22 6.85
N PHE A 73 -4.05 -2.98 6.77
CA PHE A 73 -3.46 -1.84 6.05
C PHE A 73 -3.78 -1.92 4.55
N VAL A 74 -3.60 -3.09 3.94
CA VAL A 74 -3.92 -3.31 2.52
C VAL A 74 -5.40 -3.15 2.25
N MET A 75 -6.27 -3.70 3.10
CA MET A 75 -7.71 -3.53 2.96
C MET A 75 -8.13 -2.06 3.08
N THR A 76 -7.47 -1.30 3.97
CA THR A 76 -7.73 0.13 4.17
C THR A 76 -7.33 0.96 2.94
N LEU A 77 -6.21 0.63 2.28
CA LEU A 77 -5.70 1.39 1.14
C LEU A 77 -6.20 0.89 -0.23
N SER A 78 -6.69 -0.34 -0.35
CA SER A 78 -7.09 -0.92 -1.63
C SER A 78 -8.15 -0.09 -2.35
N VAL A 79 -8.00 0.04 -3.67
CA VAL A 79 -8.94 0.74 -4.58
C VAL A 79 -9.73 -0.23 -5.47
N GLY A 80 -9.73 -1.52 -5.15
CA GLY A 80 -10.48 -2.56 -5.89
C GLY A 80 -10.00 -2.82 -7.32
N SER A 81 -8.87 -2.26 -7.72
CA SER A 81 -8.23 -2.57 -9.00
C SER A 81 -7.55 -3.94 -8.92
N TYR A 82 -7.82 -4.84 -9.88
CA TYR A 82 -7.20 -6.16 -9.97
C TYR A 82 -6.56 -6.41 -11.34
N VAL A 83 -5.31 -6.83 -11.35
CA VAL A 83 -4.59 -7.25 -12.56
C VAL A 83 -4.21 -8.72 -12.44
N ASN A 84 -4.78 -9.54 -13.34
CA ASN A 84 -4.38 -10.93 -13.51
C ASN A 84 -2.86 -11.05 -13.74
N GLY A 85 -2.21 -11.91 -12.97
CA GLY A 85 -0.78 -12.22 -13.11
C GLY A 85 0.19 -11.26 -12.41
N LEU A 86 -0.27 -10.13 -11.86
CA LEU A 86 0.59 -9.18 -11.14
C LEU A 86 1.24 -9.81 -9.89
N ALA A 87 0.49 -10.64 -9.15
CA ALA A 87 1.00 -11.33 -7.97
C ALA A 87 2.14 -12.30 -8.30
N SER A 88 1.95 -13.13 -9.33
CA SER A 88 2.95 -14.09 -9.79
C SER A 88 4.22 -13.37 -10.27
N GLU A 89 4.05 -12.32 -11.07
CA GLU A 89 5.19 -11.58 -11.64
C GLU A 89 6.00 -10.82 -10.56
N ILE A 90 5.34 -10.17 -9.59
CA ILE A 90 6.05 -9.54 -8.47
C ILE A 90 6.77 -10.60 -7.63
N SER A 91 6.11 -11.73 -7.32
CA SER A 91 6.70 -12.80 -6.53
C SER A 91 7.97 -13.40 -7.17
N GLU A 92 8.01 -13.52 -8.49
CA GLU A 92 9.17 -13.99 -9.25
C GLU A 92 10.33 -12.99 -9.27
N LEU A 93 10.03 -11.69 -9.34
CA LEU A 93 11.03 -10.63 -9.46
C LEU A 93 11.53 -10.09 -8.12
N MET A 94 10.84 -10.40 -7.03
CA MET A 94 11.17 -9.95 -5.69
C MET A 94 12.35 -10.73 -5.13
N SER A 95 13.50 -10.06 -5.02
CA SER A 95 14.71 -10.66 -4.44
C SER A 95 14.74 -10.60 -2.90
N ARG A 96 13.92 -9.74 -2.29
CA ARG A 96 13.82 -9.57 -0.83
C ARG A 96 12.45 -9.95 -0.31
N LYS A 97 12.27 -11.21 0.06
CA LYS A 97 11.15 -11.63 0.95
C LYS A 97 11.51 -11.22 2.39
N LEU A 98 10.66 -11.47 3.41
CA LEU A 98 11.02 -11.29 4.83
C LEU A 98 12.14 -12.26 5.29
N ARG A 99 13.29 -12.22 4.62
CA ARG A 99 14.59 -12.58 5.16
C ARG A 99 15.02 -11.37 5.97
N PHE A 100 14.61 -11.45 7.22
CA PHE A 100 14.96 -10.81 8.48
C PHE A 100 16.27 -10.02 8.68
N SER A 101 17.03 -9.71 7.62
CA SER A 101 18.27 -8.94 7.62
C SER A 101 18.40 -7.88 6.51
N SER A 102 17.33 -7.51 5.78
CA SER A 102 17.50 -6.81 4.48
C SER A 102 16.81 -5.46 4.27
N VAL A 103 15.95 -4.98 5.17
CA VAL A 103 15.24 -3.70 4.97
C VAL A 103 15.36 -2.82 6.21
N ASP A 104 15.94 -1.63 6.02
CA ASP A 104 16.04 -0.57 7.04
C ASP A 104 14.64 -0.07 7.44
N GLU A 105 14.42 0.16 8.74
CA GLU A 105 13.12 0.59 9.26
C GLU A 105 12.66 1.92 8.65
N ASN A 106 13.56 2.87 8.41
CA ASN A 106 13.21 4.14 7.80
C ASN A 106 12.83 3.95 6.33
N VAL A 107 13.52 3.07 5.62
CA VAL A 107 13.18 2.73 4.22
C VAL A 107 11.80 2.07 4.13
N LEU A 108 11.44 1.20 5.08
CA LEU A 108 10.11 0.62 5.15
C LEU A 108 9.05 1.67 5.54
N ARG A 109 9.35 2.56 6.50
CA ARG A 109 8.47 3.66 6.91
C ARG A 109 8.16 4.57 5.72
N ASP A 110 9.18 5.02 4.98
CA ASP A 110 9.02 5.87 3.81
C ASP A 110 8.12 5.21 2.76
N PHE A 111 8.29 3.90 2.55
CA PHE A 111 7.45 3.13 1.64
C PHE A 111 5.98 3.06 2.08
N LEU A 112 5.72 2.80 3.37
CA LEU A 112 4.34 2.79 3.90
C LEU A 112 3.70 4.17 3.77
N ILE A 113 4.45 5.23 4.07
CA ILE A 113 4.00 6.62 3.92
C ILE A 113 3.67 6.94 2.46
N GLU A 114 4.51 6.53 1.51
CA GLU A 114 4.27 6.76 0.08
C GLU A 114 2.98 6.06 -0.42
N LEU A 115 2.68 4.85 0.08
CA LEU A 115 1.41 4.17 -0.21
C LEU A 115 0.20 4.96 0.30
N ILE A 116 0.29 5.50 1.52
CA ILE A 116 -0.77 6.33 2.13
C ILE A 116 -0.96 7.61 1.31
N TYR A 117 0.14 8.31 0.98
CA TYR A 117 0.08 9.53 0.19
C TYR A 117 -0.51 9.31 -1.19
N LEU A 118 -0.09 8.26 -1.90
CA LEU A 118 -0.66 7.95 -3.20
C LEU A 118 -2.16 7.66 -3.09
N ARG A 119 -2.59 6.93 -2.06
CA ARG A 119 -4.02 6.66 -1.84
C ARG A 119 -4.83 7.92 -1.54
N GLY A 120 -4.28 8.85 -0.76
CA GLY A 120 -4.88 10.17 -0.50
C GLY A 120 -5.05 10.95 -1.80
N ARG A 121 -3.99 11.07 -2.60
CA ARG A 121 -4.03 11.77 -3.89
C ARG A 121 -4.96 11.12 -4.91
N ILE A 122 -5.08 9.78 -4.91
CA ILE A 122 -6.07 9.08 -5.73
C ILE A 122 -7.49 9.53 -5.34
N ALA A 123 -7.78 9.64 -4.04
CA ALA A 123 -9.09 10.08 -3.56
C ALA A 123 -9.41 11.53 -3.95
N GLU A 124 -8.40 12.40 -3.93
CA GLU A 124 -8.49 13.81 -4.31
C GLU A 124 -8.46 14.04 -5.83
N GLY A 125 -8.14 13.01 -6.63
CA GLY A 125 -7.95 13.14 -8.07
C GLY A 125 -6.71 13.96 -8.47
N SER A 126 -5.72 14.09 -7.57
CA SER A 126 -4.56 14.97 -7.72
C SER A 126 -3.27 14.24 -8.12
N VAL A 127 -3.37 12.97 -8.53
CA VAL A 127 -2.19 12.13 -8.82
C VAL A 127 -1.50 12.51 -10.12
N SER A 128 -0.17 12.60 -10.08
CA SER A 128 0.68 12.80 -11.25
C SER A 128 1.41 11.51 -11.67
N CYS A 129 1.88 11.47 -12.92
CA CYS A 129 2.81 10.43 -13.38
C CYS A 129 4.07 10.31 -12.51
N ARG A 130 4.51 11.42 -11.89
CA ARG A 130 5.69 11.44 -11.02
C ARG A 130 5.45 10.63 -9.75
N ASP A 131 4.23 10.67 -9.21
CA ASP A 131 3.87 9.93 -7.98
C ASP A 131 3.83 8.43 -8.26
N VAL A 132 3.33 8.04 -9.45
CA VAL A 132 3.39 6.66 -9.93
C VAL A 132 4.84 6.17 -10.07
N ASP A 133 5.69 6.97 -10.72
CA ASP A 133 7.11 6.63 -10.88
C ASP A 133 7.84 6.55 -9.54
N ALA A 134 7.56 7.48 -8.62
CA ALA A 134 8.12 7.50 -7.26
C ALA A 134 7.78 6.21 -6.50
N LEU A 135 6.50 5.83 -6.43
CA LEU A 135 6.10 4.61 -5.73
C LEU A 135 6.72 3.36 -6.36
N VAL A 136 6.69 3.23 -7.70
CA VAL A 136 7.24 2.06 -8.38
C VAL A 136 8.76 1.94 -8.16
N ARG A 137 9.50 3.05 -8.18
CA ARG A 137 10.94 3.07 -7.88
C ARG A 137 11.22 2.75 -6.41
N MET A 138 10.44 3.31 -5.49
CA MET A 138 10.60 3.05 -4.06
C MET A 138 10.33 1.58 -3.75
N MET A 139 9.24 1.02 -4.28
CA MET A 139 8.92 -0.41 -4.22
C MET A 139 10.07 -1.27 -4.77
N SER A 140 10.64 -0.90 -5.92
CA SER A 140 11.80 -1.59 -6.50
C SER A 140 13.02 -1.53 -5.59
N HIS A 141 13.30 -0.38 -4.98
CA HIS A 141 14.41 -0.20 -4.05
C HIS A 141 14.24 -1.01 -2.76
N VAL A 142 13.08 -0.90 -2.12
CA VAL A 142 12.75 -1.55 -0.84
C VAL A 142 12.83 -3.07 -0.98
N PHE A 143 12.20 -3.62 -2.01
CA PHE A 143 12.02 -5.07 -2.19
C PHE A 143 13.00 -5.71 -3.18
N GLY A 144 13.89 -4.92 -3.77
CA GLY A 144 14.87 -5.39 -4.76
C GLY A 144 14.20 -6.01 -5.99
N ILE A 145 13.15 -5.37 -6.51
CA ILE A 145 12.41 -5.82 -7.69
C ILE A 145 13.06 -5.23 -8.94
N ASP A 146 13.45 -6.08 -9.90
CA ASP A 146 13.94 -5.61 -11.20
C ASP A 146 12.77 -5.14 -12.10
N ILE A 147 12.58 -3.82 -12.19
CA ILE A 147 11.59 -3.19 -13.08
C ILE A 147 11.89 -3.55 -14.55
N GLY A 148 13.17 -3.71 -14.91
CA GLY A 148 13.61 -4.12 -16.24
C GLY A 148 13.12 -5.52 -16.62
N GLY A 149 12.95 -6.41 -15.65
CA GLY A 149 12.39 -7.75 -15.84
C GLY A 149 10.86 -7.78 -15.93
N SER A 150 10.16 -6.78 -15.36
CA SER A 150 8.70 -6.77 -15.29
C SER A 150 8.02 -6.16 -16.52
N ARG A 151 7.13 -6.91 -17.16
CA ARG A 151 6.21 -6.38 -18.18
C ARG A 151 5.09 -5.55 -17.56
N VAL A 152 4.58 -5.95 -16.40
CA VAL A 152 3.46 -5.26 -15.74
C VAL A 152 3.91 -3.93 -15.12
N LEU A 153 5.04 -3.85 -14.42
CA LEU A 153 5.55 -2.59 -13.88
C LEU A 153 5.90 -1.60 -14.98
N LYS A 154 6.49 -2.07 -16.09
CA LYS A 154 6.69 -1.23 -17.29
C LYS A 154 5.38 -0.69 -17.85
N ARG A 155 4.31 -1.49 -17.82
CA ARG A 155 2.98 -1.04 -18.27
C ARG A 155 2.43 0.03 -17.32
N ILE A 156 2.55 -0.15 -16.00
CA ILE A 156 2.12 0.83 -14.99
C ILE A 156 2.82 2.17 -15.20
N LEU A 157 4.15 2.15 -15.38
CA LEU A 157 4.94 3.36 -15.66
C LEU A 157 4.54 4.04 -16.97
N LYS A 158 4.28 3.25 -18.04
CA LYS A 158 3.84 3.80 -19.34
C LYS A 158 2.43 4.39 -19.32
N SER A 159 1.51 3.78 -18.57
CA SER A 159 0.12 4.24 -18.49
C SER A 159 -0.10 5.28 -17.39
N CYS A 160 0.90 5.55 -16.55
CA CYS A 160 0.79 6.36 -15.35
C CYS A 160 -0.45 6.01 -14.51
N ASN A 161 -0.80 4.72 -14.41
CA ASN A 161 -2.03 4.33 -13.71
C ASN A 161 -1.77 4.22 -12.20
N PRO A 162 -2.36 5.10 -11.37
CA PRO A 162 -2.06 5.14 -9.95
C PRO A 162 -2.72 4.01 -9.15
N GLY A 163 -3.89 3.54 -9.58
CA GLY A 163 -4.54 2.39 -8.96
C GLY A 163 -3.71 1.11 -9.12
N LEU A 164 -3.10 0.93 -10.29
CA LEU A 164 -2.20 -0.19 -10.53
C LEU A 164 -0.88 -0.08 -9.77
N ALA A 165 -0.31 1.14 -9.68
CA ALA A 165 0.90 1.39 -8.89
C ALA A 165 0.67 1.09 -7.41
N LEU A 166 -0.44 1.59 -6.86
CA LEU A 166 -0.85 1.31 -5.48
C LEU A 166 -1.06 -0.19 -5.27
N GLN A 167 -1.76 -0.87 -6.18
CA GLN A 167 -1.96 -2.31 -6.11
C GLN A 167 -0.62 -3.08 -6.10
N ALA A 168 0.32 -2.72 -6.98
CA ALA A 168 1.63 -3.35 -7.04
C ALA A 168 2.43 -3.15 -5.74
N GLY A 169 2.38 -1.94 -5.17
CA GLY A 169 3.02 -1.65 -3.89
C GLY A 169 2.41 -2.44 -2.73
N LEU A 170 1.09 -2.45 -2.61
CA LEU A 170 0.36 -3.22 -1.58
C LEU A 170 0.63 -4.73 -1.70
N LEU A 171 0.68 -5.25 -2.93
CA LEU A 171 0.98 -6.65 -3.17
C LEU A 171 2.43 -6.99 -2.84
N SER A 172 3.37 -6.09 -3.12
CA SER A 172 4.76 -6.25 -2.72
C SER A 172 4.90 -6.30 -1.19
N LEU A 173 4.12 -5.49 -0.47
CA LEU A 173 4.06 -5.54 1.00
C LEU A 173 3.45 -6.87 1.50
N ILE A 174 2.36 -7.33 0.88
CA ILE A 174 1.80 -8.66 1.18
C ILE A 174 2.81 -9.75 0.90
N LEU A 175 3.53 -9.74 -0.22
CA LEU A 175 4.50 -10.78 -0.56
C LEU A 175 5.76 -10.70 0.33
N PHE A 176 6.14 -9.50 0.74
CA PHE A 176 7.17 -9.28 1.75
C PHE A 176 6.82 -10.04 3.01
N VAL A 177 5.63 -9.84 3.58
CA VAL A 177 5.17 -10.49 4.82
C VAL A 177 4.62 -11.92 4.60
N GLY A 178 4.13 -12.21 3.41
CA GLY A 178 3.53 -13.48 3.00
C GLY A 178 4.56 -14.53 2.63
N GLY A 179 5.78 -14.12 2.24
CA GLY A 179 6.94 -15.00 2.08
C GLY A 179 7.43 -15.62 3.39
N ILE A 180 6.75 -15.36 4.50
CA ILE A 180 6.82 -16.13 5.74
C ILE A 180 5.95 -17.37 5.54
N ASP A 181 6.42 -18.32 4.73
CA ASP A 181 6.14 -19.70 5.07
C ASP A 181 6.82 -19.92 6.42
N GLY A 182 6.09 -20.54 7.35
CA GLY A 182 6.63 -20.89 8.65
C GLY A 182 8.02 -21.45 8.42
N VAL A 183 9.00 -20.90 9.12
CA VAL A 183 10.37 -21.38 9.13
C VAL A 183 10.28 -22.89 9.23
N ASN A 184 10.45 -23.58 8.11
CA ASN A 184 10.88 -24.96 8.11
C ASN A 184 12.29 -24.82 8.65
N TYR A 185 12.39 -24.91 9.98
CA TYR A 185 13.64 -25.12 10.66
C TYR A 185 14.24 -26.37 10.01
N VAL A 186 15.24 -26.17 9.17
CA VAL A 186 16.21 -27.19 8.78
C VAL A 186 17.54 -26.72 9.35
#